data_AF-A0A3R7XWF7-F1
#
_entry.id   AF-A0A3R7XWF7-F1
#
_cell.length_a   1.000
_cell.length_b   1.000
_cell.length_c   1.000
_cell.angle_alpha   90.00
_cell.angle_beta   90.00
_cell.angle_gamma   90.00
#
_symmetry.space_group_name_H-M   'P 1'
#
loop_
_entity.id
_entity.type
_entity.pdbx_description
1 polymer ?
#
loop_
_entity_poly.entity_id
_entity_poly.type
_entity_poly.pdbx_seq_one_letter_code
_entity_poly.pdbx_strand_id
1 'polypeptide(L)'
;MYDDCHACPAAAPDDKIFAVFWETQNDCTRLVEDLSTRYVTHVMWSFAEPLEDGTINTKLQFWDDDHIRDCIGQLRMFVNILSGGVGLDAVQHPDEPRYLLSWDEFPYAWDPPQPDNANYVGCIRYTEGEDGWHRCYEPRISNLVDFVNVMFYNINGGDGVYRAVIEDTLPNKAAAVIPKNKIVVGACCGMGCVTLQPPGQEVFNAGNGSAYYKGTMLWSSTIDILYENSSSTNRMGRAGNYGVKMPFRMPPP
;
A
#
# COMPACT_ATOMS: atom_id res chain seq x y z
N MET A 1 -12.51 35.45 1.32
CA MET A 1 -13.29 34.84 2.42
C MET A 1 -13.10 33.34 2.21
N TYR A 2 -12.15 32.76 2.96
CA TYR A 2 -11.85 31.33 2.89
C TYR A 2 -12.97 30.60 3.63
N ASP A 3 -13.64 29.68 2.95
CA ASP A 3 -14.67 28.83 3.55
C ASP A 3 -13.97 27.67 4.26
N ASP A 4 -13.88 27.77 5.59
CA ASP A 4 -13.27 26.80 6.51
C ASP A 4 -14.19 25.59 6.82
N CYS A 5 -15.28 25.42 6.08
CA CYS A 5 -16.14 24.25 6.21
C CYS A 5 -15.53 23.03 5.48
N HIS A 6 -14.70 22.27 6.20
CA HIS A 6 -14.24 20.95 5.77
C HIS A 6 -15.44 20.02 5.56
N ALA A 7 -15.68 19.61 4.31
CA ALA A 7 -16.67 18.57 4.01
C ALA A 7 -16.29 17.27 4.74
N CYS A 8 -17.29 16.59 5.32
CA CYS A 8 -17.10 15.28 5.92
C CYS A 8 -16.47 14.31 4.91
N PRO A 9 -15.62 13.36 5.35
CA PRO A 9 -15.11 12.30 4.48
C PRO A 9 -16.27 11.64 3.74
N ALA A 10 -16.12 11.41 2.43
CA ALA A 10 -17.15 10.74 1.65
C ALA A 10 -17.49 9.37 2.25
N ALA A 11 -18.78 9.00 2.19
CA ALA A 11 -19.29 7.74 2.77
C ALA A 11 -18.64 6.47 2.16
N ALA A 12 -18.02 6.59 0.99
CA ALA A 12 -17.14 5.59 0.40
C ALA A 12 -15.83 6.28 -0.03
N PRO A 13 -14.65 5.66 0.18
CA PRO A 13 -13.40 6.19 -0.29
C PRO A 13 -13.33 5.99 -1.81
N ASP A 14 -14.05 6.80 -2.59
CA ASP A 14 -13.91 6.85 -4.06
C ASP A 14 -12.64 7.60 -4.46
N ASP A 15 -12.04 8.31 -3.49
CA ASP A 15 -10.83 9.09 -3.62
C ASP A 15 -9.60 8.26 -4.00
N LYS A 16 -8.67 8.94 -4.66
CA LYS A 16 -7.36 8.38 -5.00
C LYS A 16 -6.53 8.24 -3.72
N ILE A 17 -5.86 7.11 -3.59
CA ILE A 17 -5.10 6.78 -2.39
C ILE A 17 -3.61 7.08 -2.57
N PHE A 18 -3.02 7.64 -1.53
CA PHE A 18 -1.61 7.50 -1.24
C PHE A 18 -1.49 6.79 0.11
N ALA A 19 -1.11 5.52 0.05
CA ALA A 19 -0.87 4.69 1.21
C ALA A 19 0.63 4.70 1.56
N VAL A 20 0.94 4.61 2.85
CA VAL A 20 2.32 4.45 3.31
C VAL A 20 2.42 3.27 4.25
N PHE A 21 3.48 2.47 4.10
CA PHE A 21 3.80 1.45 5.07
C PHE A 21 4.58 2.06 6.25
N TRP A 22 4.06 1.86 7.46
CA TRP A 22 4.76 2.23 8.70
C TRP A 22 5.06 0.97 9.51
N GLU A 23 6.33 0.76 9.83
CA GLU A 23 6.77 -0.32 10.68
C GLU A 23 6.34 -0.05 12.12
N THR A 24 5.54 -0.97 12.68
CA THR A 24 4.97 -0.88 14.04
C THR A 24 6.02 -0.85 15.15
N GLN A 25 7.27 -1.19 14.84
CA GLN A 25 8.40 -1.12 15.77
C GLN A 25 8.85 0.31 16.10
N ASN A 26 8.40 1.30 15.32
CA ASN A 26 8.82 2.68 15.44
C ASN A 26 7.68 3.58 15.93
N ASP A 27 8.02 4.50 16.84
CA ASP A 27 7.12 5.55 17.32
C ASP A 27 6.59 6.41 16.15
N CYS A 28 5.27 6.43 15.99
CA CYS A 28 4.59 7.15 14.93
C CYS A 28 4.57 8.67 15.10
N THR A 29 5.06 9.23 16.21
CA THR A 29 5.11 10.69 16.42
C THR A 29 5.79 11.39 15.24
N ARG A 30 6.87 10.80 14.72
CA ARG A 30 7.56 11.32 13.53
C ARG A 30 6.71 11.24 12.26
N LEU A 31 5.87 10.21 12.13
CA LEU A 31 4.90 10.12 11.04
C LEU A 31 3.84 11.23 11.19
N VAL A 32 3.30 11.46 12.39
CA VAL A 32 2.27 12.48 12.64
C VAL A 32 2.77 13.90 12.36
N GLU A 33 4.00 14.21 12.80
CA GLU A 33 4.56 15.56 12.73
C GLU A 33 5.14 15.93 11.36
N ASP A 34 5.49 14.94 10.52
CA ASP A 34 6.16 15.21 9.26
C ASP A 34 5.25 15.90 8.24
N LEU A 35 5.66 17.06 7.75
CA LEU A 35 4.87 17.88 6.82
C LEU A 35 4.53 17.19 5.50
N SER A 36 5.31 16.18 5.07
CA SER A 36 5.03 15.42 3.85
C SER A 36 3.83 14.49 3.99
N THR A 37 3.42 14.15 5.23
CA THR A 37 2.22 13.35 5.47
C THR A 37 0.92 14.03 5.05
N ARG A 38 0.96 15.32 4.70
CA ARG A 38 -0.15 16.05 4.08
C ARG A 38 -0.71 15.42 2.80
N TYR A 39 0.11 14.62 2.13
CA TYR A 39 -0.27 13.91 0.91
C TYR A 39 -0.79 12.49 1.21
N VAL A 40 -0.49 11.97 2.40
CA VAL A 40 -0.84 10.61 2.80
C VAL A 40 -2.31 10.58 3.15
N THR A 41 -2.98 9.53 2.67
CA THR A 41 -4.42 9.31 2.89
C THR A 41 -4.67 8.07 3.73
N HIS A 42 -3.72 7.14 3.73
CA HIS A 42 -3.83 5.82 4.35
C HIS A 42 -2.50 5.43 4.97
N VAL A 43 -2.53 4.85 6.16
CA VAL A 43 -1.37 4.21 6.78
C VAL A 43 -1.63 2.72 6.85
N MET A 44 -0.66 1.94 6.40
CA MET A 44 -0.69 0.49 6.39
C MET A 44 0.23 -0.03 7.49
N TRP A 45 -0.32 -0.88 8.35
CA TRP A 45 0.44 -1.62 9.34
C TRP A 45 0.39 -3.11 9.02
N SER A 46 1.51 -3.78 9.27
CA SER A 46 1.74 -5.19 9.02
C SER A 46 2.69 -5.74 10.09
N PHE A 47 2.76 -7.05 10.34
CA PHE A 47 1.94 -8.13 9.76
C PHE A 47 0.94 -8.64 10.81
N ALA A 48 -0.26 -8.99 10.36
CA ALA A 48 -1.18 -9.85 11.12
C ALA A 48 -0.97 -11.29 10.63
N GLU A 49 -0.23 -12.08 11.41
CA GLU A 49 0.14 -13.44 11.03
C GLU A 49 -0.95 -14.45 11.39
N PRO A 50 -1.29 -15.41 10.51
CA PRO A 50 -2.15 -16.52 10.88
C PRO A 50 -1.43 -17.44 11.89
N LEU A 51 -2.14 -17.84 12.93
CA LEU A 51 -1.75 -18.91 13.85
C LEU A 51 -1.92 -20.28 13.18
N GLU A 52 -1.32 -21.32 13.77
CA GLU A 52 -1.37 -22.69 13.26
C GLU A 52 -2.81 -23.24 13.11
N ASP A 53 -3.76 -22.69 13.88
CA ASP A 53 -5.17 -23.05 13.83
C ASP A 53 -5.97 -22.29 12.74
N GLY A 54 -5.29 -21.44 11.95
CA GLY A 54 -5.89 -20.62 10.90
C GLY A 54 -6.58 -19.35 11.41
N THR A 55 -6.56 -19.09 12.72
CA THR A 55 -7.00 -17.79 13.27
C THR A 55 -5.93 -16.73 13.03
N ILE A 56 -6.28 -15.45 13.05
CA ILE A 56 -5.32 -14.35 12.84
C ILE A 56 -4.84 -13.87 14.20
N ASN A 57 -3.53 -13.74 14.37
CA ASN A 57 -2.97 -13.02 15.49
C ASN A 57 -3.33 -11.54 15.34
N THR A 58 -4.28 -11.07 16.15
CA THR A 58 -4.76 -9.68 16.13
C THR A 58 -3.76 -8.72 16.78
N LYS A 59 -2.65 -9.22 17.33
CA LYS A 59 -1.55 -8.39 17.79
C LYS A 59 -0.61 -8.13 16.63
N LEU A 60 -0.47 -6.87 16.29
CA LEU A 60 0.52 -6.45 15.30
C LEU A 60 1.93 -6.78 15.83
N GLN A 61 2.80 -7.24 14.93
CA GLN A 61 4.12 -7.71 15.29
C GLN A 61 4.88 -6.71 16.22
N PHE A 62 5.33 -7.24 17.36
CA PHE A 62 6.29 -6.67 18.32
C PHE A 62 5.86 -5.58 19.33
N TRP A 63 4.59 -5.13 19.42
CA TRP A 63 4.21 -4.01 20.33
C TRP A 63 2.89 -4.15 21.11
N ASP A 64 2.71 -3.22 22.07
CA ASP A 64 1.54 -2.98 22.93
C ASP A 64 0.44 -2.24 22.15
N ASP A 65 -0.76 -2.82 22.07
CA ASP A 65 -1.89 -2.36 21.25
C ASP A 65 -2.27 -0.89 21.55
N ASP A 66 -1.95 -0.40 22.75
CA ASP A 66 -2.22 0.97 23.20
C ASP A 66 -1.40 2.02 22.43
N HIS A 67 -0.15 1.74 22.05
CA HIS A 67 0.65 2.67 21.24
C HIS A 67 0.08 2.83 19.82
N ILE A 68 -0.39 1.73 19.22
CA ILE A 68 -0.96 1.77 17.87
C ILE A 68 -2.30 2.50 17.89
N ARG A 69 -3.11 2.32 18.95
CA ARG A 69 -4.32 3.10 19.17
C ARG A 69 -4.05 4.59 19.30
N ASP A 70 -3.01 4.97 20.06
CA ASP A 70 -2.59 6.38 20.15
C ASP A 70 -2.17 6.93 18.79
N CYS A 71 -1.43 6.15 17.99
CA CYS A 71 -1.08 6.52 16.62
C CYS A 71 -2.30 6.73 15.73
N ILE A 72 -3.27 5.80 15.77
CA ILE A 72 -4.53 5.91 15.01
C ILE A 72 -5.30 7.15 15.44
N GLY A 73 -5.41 7.38 16.75
CA GLY A 73 -6.09 8.54 17.33
C GLY A 73 -5.45 9.88 16.94
N GLN A 74 -4.13 9.92 16.82
CA GLN A 74 -3.37 11.10 16.40
C GLN A 74 -3.47 11.36 14.89
N LEU A 75 -3.40 10.30 14.06
CA LEU A 75 -3.42 10.42 12.61
C LEU A 75 -4.83 10.72 12.06
N ARG A 76 -5.90 10.20 12.70
CA ARG A 76 -7.30 10.27 12.23
C ARG A 76 -7.45 9.91 10.73
N MET A 77 -6.60 9.01 10.24
CA MET A 77 -6.57 8.54 8.85
C MET A 77 -7.17 7.14 8.74
N PHE A 78 -7.52 6.74 7.52
CA PHE A 78 -7.92 5.37 7.23
C PHE A 78 -6.74 4.41 7.49
N VAL A 79 -7.01 3.42 8.32
CA VAL A 79 -6.07 2.42 8.77
C VAL A 79 -6.26 1.16 7.92
N ASN A 80 -5.17 0.62 7.40
CA ASN A 80 -5.19 -0.66 6.69
C ASN A 80 -4.48 -1.73 7.50
N ILE A 81 -5.15 -2.86 7.69
CA ILE A 81 -4.57 -4.05 8.30
C ILE A 81 -4.42 -5.12 7.23
N LEU A 82 -3.22 -5.66 7.09
CA LEU A 82 -2.92 -6.76 6.19
C LEU A 82 -3.33 -8.09 6.86
N SER A 83 -4.65 -8.38 6.89
CA SER A 83 -5.30 -9.71 6.97
C SER A 83 -6.73 -9.64 7.56
N GLY A 84 -7.70 -10.35 6.95
CA GLY A 84 -8.97 -10.78 7.58
C GLY A 84 -10.14 -9.80 7.62
N GLY A 85 -10.96 -9.72 6.54
CA GLY A 85 -11.96 -8.66 6.35
C GLY A 85 -13.22 -8.70 7.23
N VAL A 86 -13.64 -9.85 7.76
CA VAL A 86 -14.94 -9.95 8.49
C VAL A 86 -14.81 -9.53 9.96
N GLY A 87 -13.60 -9.54 10.52
CA GLY A 87 -13.36 -9.12 11.91
C GLY A 87 -13.16 -7.61 12.07
N LEU A 88 -12.71 -6.92 11.02
CA LEU A 88 -12.27 -5.53 11.10
C LEU A 88 -13.42 -4.54 11.36
N ASP A 89 -14.56 -4.71 10.69
CA ASP A 89 -15.74 -3.86 10.93
C ASP A 89 -16.32 -4.06 12.34
N ALA A 90 -16.17 -5.26 12.91
CA ALA A 90 -16.69 -5.58 14.25
C ALA A 90 -15.83 -5.02 15.39
N VAL A 91 -14.55 -4.73 15.13
CA VAL A 91 -13.61 -4.15 16.11
C VAL A 91 -13.42 -2.63 15.94
N GLN A 92 -13.98 -2.04 14.88
CA GLN A 92 -13.94 -0.60 14.64
C GLN A 92 -14.68 0.16 15.75
N HIS A 93 -14.01 1.14 16.36
CA HIS A 93 -14.69 2.06 17.29
C HIS A 93 -15.59 3.04 16.50
N PRO A 94 -16.76 3.45 17.01
CA PRO A 94 -17.67 4.37 16.30
C PRO A 94 -17.04 5.71 15.86
N ASP A 95 -15.98 6.15 16.55
CA ASP A 95 -15.26 7.39 16.27
C ASP A 95 -14.01 7.20 15.38
N GLU A 96 -13.73 5.98 14.94
CA GLU A 96 -12.60 5.64 14.08
C GLU A 96 -13.03 5.55 12.61
N PRO A 97 -12.14 5.91 11.65
CA PRO A 97 -12.36 5.63 10.24
C PRO A 97 -12.47 4.12 9.96
N ARG A 98 -13.21 3.74 8.90
CA ARG A 98 -13.33 2.33 8.51
C ARG A 98 -11.97 1.72 8.25
N TYR A 99 -11.73 0.54 8.83
CA TYR A 99 -10.56 -0.27 8.51
C TYR A 99 -10.67 -0.87 7.13
N LEU A 100 -9.59 -0.71 6.37
CA LEU A 100 -9.49 -1.22 5.01
C LEU A 100 -8.60 -2.46 4.97
N LEU A 101 -8.98 -3.43 4.16
CA LEU A 101 -8.17 -4.61 3.90
C LEU A 101 -7.49 -4.47 2.55
N SER A 102 -6.17 -4.61 2.55
CA SER A 102 -5.37 -4.62 1.33
C SER A 102 -4.71 -5.99 1.13
N TRP A 103 -4.28 -6.25 -0.10
CA TRP A 103 -3.47 -7.43 -0.45
C TRP A 103 -2.25 -6.99 -1.23
N ASP A 104 -1.07 -7.40 -0.76
CA ASP A 104 0.19 -7.19 -1.46
C ASP A 104 0.41 -8.35 -2.45
N GLU A 105 0.66 -8.00 -3.71
CA GLU A 105 0.93 -8.99 -4.75
C GLU A 105 2.02 -8.53 -5.71
N PHE A 106 2.79 -9.50 -6.20
CA PHE A 106 3.83 -9.23 -7.18
C PHE A 106 3.26 -9.07 -8.59
N PRO A 107 3.89 -8.25 -9.45
CA PRO A 107 3.42 -8.06 -10.83
C PRO A 107 3.34 -9.36 -11.64
N TYR A 108 4.27 -10.30 -11.43
CA TYR A 108 4.26 -11.56 -12.17
C TYR A 108 3.08 -12.47 -11.82
N ALA A 109 2.31 -12.19 -10.77
CA ALA A 109 1.19 -13.03 -10.36
C ALA A 109 0.04 -13.09 -11.38
N TRP A 110 0.03 -12.16 -12.34
CA TRP A 110 -0.92 -12.13 -13.45
C TRP A 110 -0.35 -12.61 -14.78
N ASP A 111 0.94 -12.96 -14.83
CA ASP A 111 1.54 -13.49 -16.03
C ASP A 111 1.15 -14.97 -16.25
N PRO A 112 0.89 -15.42 -17.49
CA PRO A 112 0.53 -16.82 -17.74
C PRO A 112 1.62 -17.78 -17.25
N PRO A 113 1.25 -18.97 -16.73
CA PRO A 113 2.22 -20.01 -16.39
C PRO A 113 3.04 -20.44 -17.61
N GLN A 114 4.36 -20.55 -17.42
CA GLN A 114 5.32 -21.00 -18.43
C GLN A 114 6.29 -22.03 -17.81
N PRO A 115 5.80 -23.22 -17.39
CA PRO A 115 6.62 -24.19 -16.66
C PRO A 115 7.84 -24.68 -17.46
N ASP A 116 7.78 -24.65 -18.79
CA ASP A 116 8.86 -25.09 -19.67
C ASP A 116 9.93 -24.02 -19.94
N ASN A 117 9.74 -22.79 -19.44
CA ASN A 117 10.68 -21.69 -19.65
C ASN A 117 11.68 -21.60 -18.49
N ALA A 118 12.90 -22.10 -18.73
CA ALA A 118 13.96 -22.13 -17.72
C ALA A 118 14.43 -20.76 -17.21
N ASN A 119 14.11 -19.66 -17.91
CA ASN A 119 14.53 -18.31 -17.53
C ASN A 119 13.43 -17.52 -16.82
N TYR A 120 12.16 -17.87 -17.04
CA TYR A 120 11.02 -17.15 -16.51
C TYR A 120 9.76 -18.04 -16.57
N VAL A 121 9.35 -18.55 -15.41
CA VAL A 121 8.26 -19.53 -15.31
C VAL A 121 6.87 -18.91 -15.29
N GLY A 122 6.76 -17.57 -15.36
CA GLY A 122 5.49 -16.86 -15.22
C GLY A 122 4.92 -16.97 -13.81
N CYS A 123 3.60 -16.84 -13.68
CA CYS A 123 2.95 -17.22 -12.44
C CYS A 123 2.88 -18.75 -12.37
N ILE A 124 3.33 -19.35 -11.27
CA ILE A 124 3.05 -20.75 -10.98
C ILE A 124 2.14 -20.79 -9.75
N ARG A 125 1.24 -21.76 -9.62
CA ARG A 125 0.52 -21.92 -8.35
C ARG A 125 1.50 -22.51 -7.35
N TYR A 126 1.53 -21.94 -6.14
CA TYR A 126 2.43 -22.39 -5.06
C TYR A 126 2.56 -23.91 -5.05
N THR A 127 3.74 -24.38 -5.44
CA THR A 127 4.12 -25.78 -5.39
C THR A 127 5.29 -25.89 -4.44
N GLU A 128 5.20 -26.80 -3.48
CA GLU A 128 6.25 -27.01 -2.49
C GLU A 128 7.59 -27.31 -3.20
N GLY A 129 8.62 -26.51 -2.90
CA GLY A 129 9.95 -26.63 -3.53
C GLY A 129 10.20 -25.68 -4.71
N GLU A 130 9.21 -24.91 -5.16
CA GLU A 130 9.41 -23.74 -6.03
C GLU A 130 9.85 -22.51 -5.21
N ASP A 131 10.35 -21.47 -5.88
CA ASP A 131 10.62 -20.22 -5.18
C ASP A 131 9.27 -19.65 -4.69
N GLY A 132 9.16 -19.36 -3.38
CA GLY A 132 7.92 -18.84 -2.79
C GLY A 132 7.57 -17.41 -3.25
N TRP A 133 8.30 -16.88 -4.23
CA TRP A 133 8.06 -15.60 -4.83
C TRP A 133 7.03 -15.77 -5.94
N HIS A 134 7.21 -16.69 -6.89
CA HIS A 134 6.26 -16.90 -8.00
C HIS A 134 4.97 -17.61 -7.57
N ARG A 135 3.89 -16.82 -7.39
CA ARG A 135 2.52 -17.34 -7.22
C ARG A 135 1.54 -16.73 -8.22
N CYS A 136 0.59 -17.51 -8.71
CA CYS A 136 -0.56 -16.98 -9.46
C CYS A 136 -1.56 -16.28 -8.53
N TYR A 137 -2.08 -15.13 -8.98
CA TYR A 137 -3.12 -14.41 -8.25
C TYR A 137 -4.39 -15.25 -8.14
N GLU A 138 -4.97 -15.33 -6.94
CA GLU A 138 -6.23 -16.02 -6.65
C GLU A 138 -7.41 -15.03 -6.79
N PRO A 139 -8.26 -15.15 -7.84
CA PRO A 139 -9.33 -14.17 -8.09
C PRO A 139 -10.34 -14.02 -6.95
N ARG A 140 -10.49 -15.02 -6.07
CA ARG A 140 -11.36 -14.92 -4.90
C ARG A 140 -10.92 -13.82 -3.92
N ILE A 141 -9.62 -13.48 -3.89
CA ILE A 141 -9.07 -12.42 -3.03
C ILE A 141 -9.71 -11.07 -3.37
N SER A 142 -10.02 -10.82 -4.64
CA SER A 142 -10.52 -9.52 -5.12
C SER A 142 -11.87 -9.11 -4.50
N ASN A 143 -12.64 -10.10 -4.04
CA ASN A 143 -13.92 -9.89 -3.36
C ASN A 143 -13.76 -9.64 -1.86
N LEU A 144 -12.59 -9.97 -1.29
CA LEU A 144 -12.32 -9.86 0.15
C LEU A 144 -11.63 -8.54 0.49
N VAL A 145 -10.88 -7.96 -0.45
CA VAL A 145 -10.04 -6.78 -0.19
C VAL A 145 -10.62 -5.51 -0.82
N ASP A 146 -10.34 -4.38 -0.18
CA ASP A 146 -10.67 -3.04 -0.68
C ASP A 146 -9.80 -2.67 -1.87
N PHE A 147 -8.50 -2.97 -1.81
CA PHE A 147 -7.56 -2.78 -2.91
C PHE A 147 -6.41 -3.80 -2.90
N VAL A 148 -5.77 -3.95 -4.05
CA VAL A 148 -4.57 -4.77 -4.24
C VAL A 148 -3.41 -3.83 -4.50
N ASN A 149 -2.42 -3.84 -3.62
CA ASN A 149 -1.14 -3.19 -3.84
C ASN A 149 -0.28 -4.10 -4.71
N VAL A 150 -0.09 -3.70 -5.96
CA VAL A 150 0.88 -4.34 -6.83
C VAL A 150 2.25 -3.81 -6.43
N MET A 151 3.07 -4.69 -5.87
CA MET A 151 4.43 -4.37 -5.44
C MET A 151 5.31 -4.11 -6.66
N PHE A 152 5.14 -2.94 -7.28
CA PHE A 152 5.82 -2.53 -8.50
C PHE A 152 7.25 -2.02 -8.20
N TYR A 153 7.96 -2.82 -7.40
CA TYR A 153 9.29 -2.62 -6.86
C TYR A 153 9.87 -3.98 -6.43
N ASN A 154 11.19 -4.05 -6.24
CA ASN A 154 11.89 -5.29 -5.90
C ASN A 154 11.74 -6.36 -6.98
N ILE A 155 11.68 -5.91 -8.24
CA ILE A 155 11.45 -6.77 -9.40
C ILE A 155 12.80 -7.11 -10.03
N ASN A 156 13.02 -8.40 -10.25
CA ASN A 156 14.18 -8.89 -10.95
C ASN A 156 13.99 -8.74 -12.47
N GLY A 157 15.06 -8.33 -13.19
CA GLY A 157 15.09 -8.28 -14.65
C GLY A 157 15.25 -6.89 -15.29
N GLY A 158 15.37 -5.83 -14.49
CA GLY A 158 15.73 -4.47 -14.97
C GLY A 158 14.64 -3.75 -15.76
N ASP A 159 15.00 -2.64 -16.43
CA ASP A 159 14.08 -1.69 -17.07
C ASP A 159 13.03 -2.32 -18.01
N GLY A 160 13.41 -3.39 -18.72
CA GLY A 160 12.50 -4.10 -19.62
C GLY A 160 11.30 -4.70 -18.91
N VAL A 161 11.50 -5.21 -17.68
CA VAL A 161 10.41 -5.77 -16.86
C VAL A 161 9.53 -4.64 -16.32
N TYR A 162 10.12 -3.52 -15.88
CA TYR A 162 9.34 -2.36 -15.45
C TYR A 162 8.42 -1.85 -16.56
N ARG A 163 8.95 -1.80 -17.78
CA ARG A 163 8.16 -1.44 -18.96
C ARG A 163 7.03 -2.44 -19.24
N ALA A 164 7.31 -3.73 -19.19
CA ALA A 164 6.30 -4.77 -19.41
C ALA A 164 5.15 -4.66 -18.39
N VAL A 165 5.47 -4.36 -17.13
CA VAL A 165 4.46 -4.23 -16.08
C VAL A 165 3.50 -3.08 -16.34
N ILE A 166 4.01 -1.90 -16.71
CA ILE A 166 3.16 -0.72 -16.93
C ILE A 166 2.43 -0.75 -18.29
N GLU A 167 3.04 -1.33 -19.33
CA GLU A 167 2.46 -1.37 -20.68
C GLU A 167 1.49 -2.54 -20.89
N ASP A 168 1.66 -3.65 -20.16
CA ASP A 168 0.88 -4.87 -20.37
C ASP A 168 0.28 -5.45 -19.09
N THR A 169 1.12 -5.77 -18.09
CA THR A 169 0.65 -6.51 -16.91
C THR A 169 -0.45 -5.77 -16.14
N LEU A 170 -0.24 -4.51 -15.77
CA LEU A 170 -1.26 -3.72 -15.07
C LEU A 170 -2.51 -3.42 -15.93
N PRO A 171 -2.38 -2.86 -17.15
CA PRO A 171 -3.54 -2.41 -17.92
C PRO A 171 -4.35 -3.54 -18.55
N ASN A 172 -3.74 -4.71 -18.82
CA ASN A 172 -4.38 -5.83 -19.53
C ASN A 172 -4.54 -7.05 -18.62
N LYS A 173 -3.47 -7.58 -18.02
CA LYS A 173 -3.51 -8.86 -17.31
C LYS A 173 -4.16 -8.75 -15.93
N ALA A 174 -3.68 -7.84 -15.09
CA ALA A 174 -4.27 -7.55 -13.79
C ALA A 174 -5.68 -6.98 -13.95
N ALA A 175 -5.87 -6.00 -14.83
CA ALA A 175 -7.16 -5.38 -15.07
C ALA A 175 -8.24 -6.32 -15.64
N ALA A 176 -7.86 -7.47 -16.21
CA ALA A 176 -8.81 -8.51 -16.63
C ALA A 176 -9.40 -9.30 -15.44
N VAL A 177 -8.72 -9.29 -14.29
CA VAL A 177 -9.12 -10.04 -13.08
C VAL A 177 -9.62 -9.10 -11.99
N ILE A 178 -8.99 -7.93 -11.81
CA ILE A 178 -9.32 -6.94 -10.80
C ILE A 178 -9.68 -5.59 -11.42
N PRO A 179 -10.75 -4.91 -10.94
CA PRO A 179 -11.07 -3.57 -11.41
C PRO A 179 -9.89 -2.61 -11.25
N LYS A 180 -9.64 -1.75 -12.25
CA LYS A 180 -8.53 -0.76 -12.21
C LYS A 180 -8.59 0.16 -10.99
N ASN A 181 -9.79 0.49 -10.52
CA ASN A 181 -10.03 1.27 -9.30
C ASN A 181 -9.81 0.50 -8.00
N LYS A 182 -9.39 -0.76 -8.04
CA LYS A 182 -8.85 -1.52 -6.90
C LYS A 182 -7.33 -1.71 -6.97
N ILE A 183 -6.67 -1.32 -8.07
CA ILE A 183 -5.23 -1.49 -8.24
C ILE A 183 -4.50 -0.30 -7.62
N VAL A 184 -3.51 -0.58 -6.77
CA VAL A 184 -2.61 0.42 -6.21
C VAL A 184 -1.21 0.10 -6.70
N VAL A 185 -0.51 1.10 -7.22
CA VAL A 185 0.82 0.91 -7.79
C VAL A 185 1.85 1.18 -6.71
N GLY A 186 2.42 0.13 -6.14
CA GLY A 186 3.41 0.21 -5.08
C GLY A 186 4.75 0.75 -5.57
N ALA A 187 5.46 1.43 -4.70
CA ALA A 187 6.84 1.89 -4.91
C ALA A 187 7.65 1.61 -3.64
N CYS A 188 8.97 1.48 -3.77
CA CYS A 188 9.86 1.49 -2.63
C CYS A 188 10.74 2.74 -2.61
N CYS A 189 11.29 3.09 -1.44
CA CYS A 189 12.25 4.18 -1.28
C CYS A 189 13.62 3.67 -0.85
N GLY A 190 14.66 4.26 -1.45
CA GLY A 190 16.06 4.22 -1.02
C GLY A 190 16.48 2.96 -0.28
N MET A 191 16.82 3.10 1.01
CA MET A 191 17.32 1.97 1.82
C MET A 191 16.28 0.86 2.09
N GLY A 192 14.99 1.12 1.87
CA GLY A 192 13.92 0.14 2.00
C GLY A 192 13.73 -0.74 0.77
N CYS A 193 14.35 -0.40 -0.36
CA CYS A 193 14.37 -1.21 -1.56
C CYS A 193 15.39 -2.35 -1.44
N VAL A 194 14.98 -3.57 -1.77
CA VAL A 194 15.86 -4.75 -1.81
C VAL A 194 16.64 -4.80 -3.13
N THR A 195 16.02 -4.35 -4.24
CA THR A 195 16.68 -4.27 -5.55
C THR A 195 16.77 -2.83 -6.06
N LEU A 196 17.77 -2.57 -6.91
CA LEU A 196 17.91 -1.30 -7.61
C LEU A 196 16.68 -1.05 -8.49
N GLN A 197 16.15 0.16 -8.39
CA GLN A 197 15.00 0.63 -9.17
C GLN A 197 15.47 1.57 -10.28
N PRO A 198 14.72 1.68 -11.38
CA PRO A 198 14.92 2.76 -12.34
C PRO A 198 14.87 4.13 -11.63
N PRO A 199 15.73 5.10 -12.00
CA PRO A 199 15.68 6.44 -11.39
C PRO A 199 14.31 7.10 -11.55
N GLY A 200 13.71 7.53 -10.44
CA GLY A 200 12.41 8.20 -10.42
C GLY A 200 11.20 7.27 -10.55
N GLN A 201 11.40 5.95 -10.41
CA GLN A 201 10.32 4.97 -10.50
C GLN A 201 9.20 5.25 -9.50
N GLU A 202 9.51 5.73 -8.30
CA GLU A 202 8.52 6.08 -7.28
C GLU A 202 7.58 7.22 -7.73
N VAL A 203 8.13 8.24 -8.40
CA VAL A 203 7.35 9.36 -8.96
C VAL A 203 6.51 8.88 -10.14
N PHE A 204 7.08 8.01 -10.97
CA PHE A 204 6.37 7.42 -12.10
C PHE A 204 5.20 6.54 -11.64
N ASN A 205 5.39 5.74 -10.59
CA ASN A 205 4.36 4.90 -9.99
C ASN A 205 3.27 5.76 -9.35
N ALA A 206 3.64 6.82 -8.63
CA ALA A 206 2.70 7.79 -8.06
C ALA A 206 1.82 8.48 -9.11
N GLY A 207 2.44 8.98 -10.19
CA GLY A 207 1.74 9.64 -11.29
C GLY A 207 0.77 8.68 -12.00
N ASN A 208 1.24 7.51 -12.43
CA ASN A 208 0.39 6.54 -13.12
C ASN A 208 -0.68 5.93 -12.20
N GLY A 209 -0.31 5.62 -10.96
CA GLY A 209 -1.21 5.09 -9.93
C GLY A 209 -2.40 6.01 -9.70
N SER A 210 -2.15 7.31 -9.53
CA SER A 210 -3.22 8.29 -9.35
C SER A 210 -4.00 8.59 -10.65
N ALA A 211 -3.36 8.59 -11.82
CA ALA A 211 -4.03 8.88 -13.09
C ALA A 211 -4.94 7.73 -13.56
N TYR A 212 -4.44 6.49 -13.54
CA TYR A 212 -5.08 5.35 -14.20
C TYR A 212 -5.66 4.29 -13.26
N TYR A 213 -5.26 4.30 -11.98
CA TYR A 213 -5.60 3.26 -11.01
C TYR A 213 -6.17 3.86 -9.71
N LYS A 214 -6.25 3.10 -8.62
CA LYS A 214 -6.74 3.58 -7.32
C LYS A 214 -5.78 4.55 -6.65
N GLY A 215 -4.48 4.41 -6.90
CA GLY A 215 -3.47 5.24 -6.25
C GLY A 215 -2.10 4.59 -6.19
N THR A 216 -1.31 4.96 -5.19
CA THR A 216 0.03 4.43 -4.95
C THR A 216 0.23 4.06 -3.48
N MET A 217 1.25 3.24 -3.21
CA MET A 217 1.68 2.80 -1.88
C MET A 217 3.20 2.94 -1.78
N LEU A 218 3.73 3.44 -0.65
CA LEU A 218 5.17 3.55 -0.42
C LEU A 218 5.68 2.55 0.63
N TRP A 219 6.66 1.73 0.23
CA TRP A 219 7.43 0.80 1.07
C TRP A 219 8.87 1.31 1.32
N SER A 220 9.28 1.66 2.54
CA SER A 220 8.47 1.98 3.70
C SER A 220 8.64 3.46 4.03
N SER A 221 7.55 4.12 4.40
CA SER A 221 7.62 5.53 4.82
C SER A 221 8.36 5.68 6.14
N THR A 222 8.46 4.62 6.95
CA THR A 222 9.37 4.57 8.10
C THR A 222 10.80 4.90 7.72
N ILE A 223 11.36 4.21 6.71
CA ILE A 223 12.73 4.47 6.29
C ILE A 223 12.86 5.85 5.66
N ASP A 224 11.90 6.22 4.81
CA ASP A 224 11.88 7.52 4.13
C ASP A 224 11.89 8.69 5.13
N ILE A 225 11.03 8.65 6.14
CA ILE A 225 10.88 9.72 7.13
C ILE A 225 12.05 9.74 8.12
N LEU A 226 12.46 8.58 8.64
CA LEU A 226 13.46 8.54 9.71
C LEU A 226 14.89 8.74 9.19
N TYR A 227 15.18 8.33 7.96
CA TYR A 227 16.55 8.28 7.45
C TYR A 227 16.77 9.02 6.13
N GLU A 228 15.72 9.30 5.37
CA GLU A 228 15.84 9.91 4.03
C GLU A 228 15.13 11.26 3.93
N ASN A 229 14.80 11.85 5.08
CA ASN A 229 14.19 13.18 5.20
C ASN A 229 12.92 13.35 4.35
N SER A 230 12.12 12.29 4.33
CA SER A 230 10.79 12.25 3.69
C SER A 230 10.83 12.56 2.18
N SER A 231 11.96 12.22 1.54
CA SER A 231 12.25 12.53 0.14
C SER A 231 11.22 11.92 -0.81
N SER A 232 10.94 10.62 -0.65
CA SER A 232 10.05 9.89 -1.54
C SER A 232 8.59 10.23 -1.24
N THR A 233 8.20 10.34 0.03
CA THR A 233 6.85 10.75 0.45
C THR A 233 6.50 12.12 -0.14
N ASN A 234 7.41 13.08 -0.09
CA ASN A 234 7.20 14.42 -0.67
C ASN A 234 7.12 14.39 -2.20
N ARG A 235 8.04 13.67 -2.87
CA ARG A 235 8.08 13.60 -4.34
C ARG A 235 6.86 12.88 -4.91
N MET A 236 6.51 11.72 -4.35
CA MET A 236 5.30 10.97 -4.72
C MET A 236 4.02 11.75 -4.40
N GLY A 237 3.99 12.43 -3.25
CA GLY A 237 2.90 13.30 -2.83
C GLY A 237 2.59 14.41 -3.82
N ARG A 238 3.62 15.02 -4.41
CA ARG A 238 3.47 16.05 -5.46
C ARG A 238 3.13 15.49 -6.83
N ALA A 239 3.54 14.26 -7.11
CA ALA A 239 3.36 13.63 -8.41
C ALA A 239 1.95 13.10 -8.62
N GLY A 240 1.28 12.70 -7.54
CA GLY A 240 -0.08 12.18 -7.62
C GLY A 240 -1.16 13.18 -7.25
N ASN A 241 -2.36 12.93 -7.75
CA ASN A 241 -3.56 13.72 -7.45
C ASN A 241 -4.45 12.96 -6.45
N TYR A 242 -4.03 12.93 -5.19
CA TYR A 242 -4.71 12.18 -4.12
C TYR A 242 -5.87 12.99 -3.51
N GLY A 243 -6.95 12.31 -3.12
CA GLY A 243 -8.25 12.94 -2.88
C GLY A 243 -8.44 13.66 -1.54
N VAL A 244 -7.44 13.77 -0.67
CA VAL A 244 -7.61 14.44 0.63
C VAL A 244 -6.44 15.34 0.94
N LYS A 245 -6.70 16.66 1.06
CA LYS A 245 -5.84 17.56 1.84
C LYS A 245 -6.14 17.29 3.31
N MET A 246 -5.21 16.71 4.04
CA MET A 246 -5.31 16.48 5.48
C MET A 246 -5.85 17.74 6.20
N PRO A 247 -6.82 17.62 7.12
CA PRO A 247 -7.20 18.71 8.00
C PRO A 247 -6.10 18.89 9.05
N PHE A 248 -5.06 19.65 8.72
CA PHE A 248 -4.06 20.04 9.72
C PHE A 248 -4.72 20.97 10.75
N ARG A 249 -4.59 20.64 12.03
CA ARG A 249 -4.61 21.69 13.05
C ARG A 249 -3.42 22.60 12.77
N MET A 250 -3.67 23.87 12.47
CA MET A 250 -2.62 24.88 12.60
C MET A 250 -2.02 24.77 14.02
N PRO A 251 -0.69 24.85 14.17
CA PRO A 251 -0.11 25.07 15.50
C PRO A 251 -0.78 26.32 16.08
N PRO A 252 -1.11 26.34 17.39
CA PRO A 252 -1.60 27.56 18.00
C PRO A 252 -0.56 28.69 17.82
N PRO A 253 -1.01 29.94 17.66
CA PRO A 253 -0.15 31.11 17.47
C PRO A 253 0.80 31.34 18.65
#